data_AF-A0A8I0JFN0-F1
#
_entry.id   AF-A0A8I0JFN0-F1
#
_cell.length_a   1.000
_cell.length_b   1.000
_cell.length_c   1.000
_cell.angle_alpha   90.00
_cell.angle_beta   90.00
_cell.angle_gamma   90.00
#
_symmetry.space_group_name_H-M   'P 1'
#
loop_
_entity.id
_entity.type
_entity.pdbx_description
1 polymer ?
#
loop_
_entity_poly.entity_id
_entity_poly.type
_entity_poly.pdbx_seq_one_letter_code
_entity_poly.pdbx_strand_id
1 'polypeptide(L)'
;MARRIKDEKVQKINLMLSQAVTAMRVNERLLCELLRWAADQCDDPNRFIHDLVEKARNDLTRAGMDDSMTSLITTHEALEYLDHLATEIQEIRAKGSPAGNAGEGSDIPQLSTFQFHDLRGHAPDT
;
A
#
# COMPACT_ATOMS: atom_id res chain seq x y z
N MET A 1 27.59 -19.80 -24.51
CA MET A 1 27.67 -18.35 -24.21
C MET A 1 26.28 -17.68 -24.19
N ALA A 2 25.51 -17.76 -25.29
CA ALA A 2 24.22 -17.05 -25.42
C ALA A 2 23.15 -17.40 -24.37
N ARG A 3 23.10 -18.65 -23.89
CA ARG A 3 22.15 -19.10 -22.85
C ARG A 3 22.41 -18.44 -21.49
N ARG A 4 23.68 -18.37 -21.06
CA ARG A 4 24.08 -17.71 -19.80
C ARG A 4 23.73 -16.21 -19.78
N ILE A 5 23.93 -15.52 -20.90
CA ILE A 5 23.57 -14.09 -21.03
C ILE A 5 22.06 -13.88 -20.93
N LYS A 6 21.24 -14.85 -21.39
CA LYS A 6 19.78 -14.80 -21.25
C LYS A 6 19.36 -15.01 -19.79
N ASP A 7 19.99 -15.96 -19.10
CA ASP A 7 19.68 -16.29 -17.70
C ASP A 7 20.08 -15.14 -16.75
N GLU A 8 21.24 -14.52 -16.95
CA GLU A 8 21.69 -13.33 -16.19
C GLU A 8 20.73 -12.14 -16.36
N LYS A 9 20.22 -11.92 -17.59
CA LYS A 9 19.24 -10.85 -17.85
C LYS A 9 17.91 -11.11 -17.14
N VAL A 10 17.42 -12.34 -17.15
CA VAL A 10 16.19 -12.73 -16.43
C VAL A 10 16.38 -12.55 -14.92
N GLN A 11 17.52 -12.98 -14.38
CA GLN A 11 17.84 -12.78 -12.97
C GLN A 11 17.87 -11.30 -12.58
N LYS A 12 18.48 -10.45 -13.40
CA LYS A 12 18.51 -9.00 -13.17
C LYS A 12 17.11 -8.38 -13.21
N ILE A 13 16.28 -8.79 -14.17
CA ILE A 13 14.88 -8.33 -14.25
C ILE A 13 14.10 -8.76 -13.01
N ASN A 14 14.23 -10.02 -12.58
CA ASN A 14 13.57 -10.51 -11.37
C ASN A 14 14.01 -9.72 -10.14
N LEU A 15 15.31 -9.44 -10.00
CA LEU A 15 15.82 -8.62 -8.91
C LEU A 15 15.21 -7.22 -8.90
N MET A 16 15.16 -6.56 -10.06
CA MET A 16 14.58 -5.22 -10.20
C MET A 16 13.08 -5.22 -9.89
N LEU A 17 12.35 -6.25 -10.33
CA LEU A 17 10.93 -6.43 -10.02
C LEU A 17 10.71 -6.64 -8.53
N SER A 18 11.51 -7.50 -7.88
CA SER A 18 11.43 -7.69 -6.43
C SER A 18 11.70 -6.39 -5.67
N GLN A 19 12.71 -5.62 -6.07
CA GLN A 19 13.01 -4.32 -5.46
C GLN A 19 11.87 -3.32 -5.64
N ALA A 20 11.26 -3.27 -6.84
CA ALA A 20 10.10 -2.41 -7.11
C ALA A 20 8.90 -2.81 -6.24
N VAL A 21 8.59 -4.10 -6.12
CA VAL A 21 7.52 -4.60 -5.25
C VAL A 21 7.78 -4.25 -3.79
N THR A 22 9.02 -4.42 -3.30
CA THR A 22 9.38 -4.03 -1.94
C THR A 22 9.18 -2.52 -1.73
N ALA A 23 9.64 -1.67 -2.65
CA ALA A 23 9.45 -0.23 -2.56
C ALA A 23 7.96 0.16 -2.54
N MET A 24 7.13 -0.47 -3.39
CA MET A 24 5.69 -0.23 -3.40
C MET A 24 5.03 -0.60 -2.07
N ARG A 25 5.41 -1.74 -1.45
CA ARG A 25 4.89 -2.14 -0.13
C ARG A 25 5.31 -1.19 1.00
N VAL A 26 6.52 -0.65 0.95
CA VAL A 26 6.96 0.37 1.92
C VAL A 26 6.13 1.64 1.75
N ASN A 27 5.92 2.09 0.51
CA ASN A 27 5.12 3.28 0.22
C ASN A 27 3.67 3.12 0.66
N GLU A 28 3.06 1.96 0.40
CA GLU A 28 1.73 1.59 0.88
C GLU A 28 1.61 1.74 2.39
N ARG A 29 2.54 1.14 3.15
CA ARG A 29 2.53 1.20 4.62
C ARG A 29 2.67 2.63 5.14
N LEU A 30 3.60 3.40 4.58
CA LEU A 30 3.80 4.80 4.95
C LEU A 30 2.56 5.64 4.64
N LEU A 31 1.89 5.40 3.51
CA LEU A 31 0.67 6.09 3.14
C LEU A 31 -0.47 5.77 4.10
N CYS A 32 -0.67 4.49 4.45
CA CYS A 32 -1.69 4.09 5.42
C CYS A 32 -1.48 4.74 6.79
N GLU A 33 -0.23 4.79 7.28
CA GLU A 33 0.09 5.46 8.55
C GLU A 33 -0.12 6.98 8.47
N LEU A 34 0.26 7.61 7.36
CA LEU A 34 0.03 9.05 7.15
C LEU A 34 -1.47 9.38 7.11
N LEU A 35 -2.26 8.57 6.40
CA LEU A 35 -3.71 8.73 6.31
C LEU A 35 -4.38 8.51 7.66
N ARG A 36 -3.93 7.52 8.44
CA ARG A 36 -4.39 7.31 9.81
C ARG A 36 -4.10 8.53 10.68
N TRP A 37 -2.85 8.99 10.69
CA TRP A 37 -2.45 10.17 11.46
C TRP A 37 -3.28 11.41 11.06
N ALA A 38 -3.49 11.65 9.77
CA ALA A 38 -4.29 12.76 9.28
C ALA A 38 -5.77 12.63 9.66
N ALA A 39 -6.35 11.43 9.54
CA ALA A 39 -7.73 11.15 9.91
C ALA A 39 -7.96 11.39 11.40
N ASP A 40 -7.01 11.04 12.27
CA ASP A 40 -7.09 11.28 13.72
C ASP A 40 -7.08 12.77 14.09
N GLN A 41 -6.66 13.67 13.19
CA GLN A 41 -6.77 15.12 13.37
C GLN A 41 -8.13 15.69 12.93
N CYS A 42 -9.00 14.87 12.34
CA CYS A 42 -10.30 15.29 11.81
C CYS A 42 -11.43 15.00 12.80
N ASP A 43 -12.48 15.84 12.79
CA ASP A 43 -13.68 15.64 13.61
C ASP A 43 -14.45 14.36 13.24
N ASP A 44 -14.43 14.00 11.94
CA ASP A 44 -15.00 12.74 11.42
C ASP A 44 -13.95 11.99 10.58
N PRO A 45 -13.13 11.14 11.23
CA PRO A 45 -12.06 10.38 10.57
C PRO A 45 -12.57 9.43 9.48
N ASN A 46 -13.75 8.83 9.67
CA ASN A 46 -14.30 7.87 8.73
C ASN A 46 -14.78 8.57 7.46
N ARG A 47 -15.45 9.71 7.61
CA ARG A 47 -15.84 10.54 6.48
C ARG A 47 -14.62 11.09 5.73
N PHE A 48 -13.58 11.51 6.45
CA PHE A 48 -12.33 11.94 5.83
C PHE A 48 -11.71 10.86 4.93
N ILE A 49 -11.57 9.63 5.44
CA ILE A 49 -11.03 8.50 4.67
C ILE A 49 -11.92 8.20 3.46
N HIS A 50 -13.24 8.17 3.66
CA HIS A 50 -14.21 7.93 2.59
C HIS A 50 -14.08 8.96 1.47
N ASP A 51 -14.07 10.25 1.80
CA ASP A 51 -14.00 11.33 0.81
C ASP A 51 -12.67 11.29 0.02
N LEU A 52 -11.56 10.91 0.69
CA LEU A 52 -10.26 10.76 0.05
C LEU A 52 -10.22 9.56 -0.91
N VAL A 53 -10.78 8.42 -0.49
CA VAL A 53 -10.90 7.22 -1.34
C VAL A 53 -11.77 7.50 -2.57
N GLU A 54 -12.91 8.15 -2.39
CA GLU A 54 -13.80 8.53 -3.50
C GLU A 54 -13.11 9.51 -4.46
N LYS A 55 -12.32 10.45 -3.96
CA LYS A 55 -11.52 11.33 -4.81
C LYS A 55 -10.50 10.55 -5.63
N ALA A 56 -9.75 9.64 -5.00
CA ALA A 56 -8.77 8.80 -5.68
C ALA A 56 -9.42 7.89 -6.73
N ARG A 57 -10.57 7.30 -6.42
CA ARG A 57 -11.38 6.50 -7.35
C ARG A 57 -11.78 7.28 -8.60
N ASN A 58 -12.24 8.51 -8.42
CA ASN A 58 -12.61 9.40 -9.53
C ASN A 58 -11.40 9.75 -10.41
N ASP A 59 -10.25 10.04 -9.80
CA ASP A 59 -9.04 10.35 -10.54
C ASP A 59 -8.48 9.14 -11.30
N LEU A 60 -8.52 7.94 -10.71
CA LEU A 60 -8.16 6.68 -11.38
C LEU A 60 -9.09 6.38 -12.55
N THR A 61 -10.40 6.51 -12.35
CA THR A 61 -11.40 6.30 -13.41
C THR A 61 -11.17 7.27 -14.57
N ARG A 62 -10.88 8.55 -14.28
CA ARG A 62 -10.58 9.55 -15.30
C ARG A 62 -9.29 9.22 -16.05
N ALA A 63 -8.25 8.78 -15.35
CA ALA A 63 -6.98 8.39 -15.97
C ALA A 63 -7.12 7.18 -16.89
N GLY A 64 -8.03 6.26 -16.56
CA GLY A 64 -8.33 5.05 -17.33
C GLY A 64 -9.29 5.20 -18.52
N MET A 65 -9.72 6.42 -18.86
CA MET A 65 -10.66 6.68 -19.96
C MET A 65 -10.03 6.60 -21.37
N ASP A 66 -8.87 5.97 -21.52
CA ASP A 66 -8.36 5.66 -22.86
C ASP A 66 -8.99 4.36 -23.38
N ASP A 67 -9.27 4.27 -24.67
CA ASP A 67 -9.97 3.13 -25.29
C ASP A 67 -9.09 1.85 -25.35
N SER A 68 -7.96 1.80 -24.66
CA SER A 68 -7.10 0.61 -24.63
C SER A 68 -7.61 -0.42 -23.62
N MET A 69 -7.74 -1.66 -24.08
CA MET A 69 -8.03 -2.81 -23.21
C MET A 69 -7.03 -2.94 -22.06
N THR A 70 -5.76 -2.59 -22.28
CA THR A 70 -4.73 -2.62 -21.22
C THR A 70 -5.01 -1.58 -20.14
N SER A 71 -5.43 -0.38 -20.52
CA SER A 71 -5.75 0.70 -19.58
C SER A 71 -6.98 0.37 -18.75
N LEU A 72 -7.99 -0.24 -19.37
CA LEU A 72 -9.18 -0.71 -18.67
C LEU A 72 -8.85 -1.74 -17.58
N ILE A 73 -8.02 -2.74 -17.90
CA ILE A 73 -7.59 -3.77 -16.94
C ILE A 73 -6.79 -3.15 -15.80
N THR A 74 -5.78 -2.33 -16.12
CA THR A 74 -4.96 -1.67 -15.09
C THR A 74 -5.77 -0.74 -14.20
N THR A 75 -6.76 -0.04 -14.76
CA THR A 75 -7.67 0.81 -14.00
C THR A 75 -8.55 -0.01 -13.07
N HIS A 76 -9.08 -1.13 -13.55
CA HIS A 76 -9.88 -2.03 -12.72
C HIS A 76 -9.07 -2.59 -11.54
N GLU A 77 -7.86 -3.11 -11.80
CA GLU A 77 -6.95 -3.61 -10.75
C GLU A 77 -6.60 -2.51 -9.73
N ALA A 78 -6.36 -1.28 -10.19
CA ALA A 78 -6.07 -0.15 -9.31
C ALA A 78 -7.27 0.23 -8.41
N LEU A 79 -8.49 0.13 -8.94
CA LEU A 79 -9.71 0.39 -8.17
C LEU A 79 -9.97 -0.69 -7.11
N GLU A 80 -9.80 -1.96 -7.46
CA GLU A 80 -9.90 -3.06 -6.49
C GLU A 80 -8.87 -2.92 -5.37
N TYR A 81 -7.64 -2.55 -5.73
CA TYR A 81 -6.59 -2.33 -4.75
C TYR A 81 -6.86 -1.11 -3.85
N LEU A 82 -7.43 -0.04 -4.40
CA LEU A 82 -7.83 1.12 -3.61
C LEU A 82 -8.88 0.76 -2.55
N ASP A 83 -9.85 -0.09 -2.89
CA ASP A 83 -10.87 -0.58 -1.95
C ASP A 83 -10.26 -1.45 -0.84
N HIS A 84 -9.27 -2.27 -1.19
CA HIS A 84 -8.49 -3.03 -0.21
C HIS A 84 -7.76 -2.12 0.78
N LEU A 85 -7.07 -1.08 0.29
CA LEU A 85 -6.38 -0.11 1.14
C LEU A 85 -7.32 0.65 2.06
N ALA A 86 -8.50 1.06 1.56
CA ALA A 86 -9.50 1.74 2.37
C ALA A 86 -9.96 0.86 3.56
N THR A 87 -10.13 -0.44 3.32
CA THR A 87 -10.48 -1.42 4.35
C THR A 87 -9.36 -1.59 5.36
N GLU A 88 -8.11 -1.70 4.89
CA GLU A 88 -6.95 -1.86 5.77
C GLU A 88 -6.75 -0.65 6.70
N ILE A 89 -6.90 0.57 6.19
CA ILE A 89 -6.81 1.79 7.02
C ILE A 89 -7.86 1.79 8.13
N GLN A 90 -9.10 1.37 7.82
CA GLN A 90 -10.17 1.24 8.81
C GLN A 90 -9.84 0.18 9.87
N GLU A 91 -9.27 -0.96 9.47
CA GLU A 91 -8.86 -2.01 10.40
C GLU A 91 -7.70 -1.60 11.31
N ILE A 92 -6.68 -0.94 10.76
CA ILE A 92 -5.54 -0.43 11.55
C ILE A 92 -6.07 0.55 12.60
N ARG A 93 -7.00 1.43 12.23
CA ARG A 93 -7.64 2.35 13.16
C ARG A 93 -8.46 1.63 14.23
N ALA A 94 -9.27 0.64 13.85
CA ALA A 94 -10.07 -0.14 14.80
C ALA A 94 -9.20 -0.85 15.84
N LYS A 95 -8.03 -1.35 15.43
CA LYS A 95 -7.04 -2.00 16.31
C LYS A 95 -6.24 -0.99 17.16
N GLY A 96 -6.07 0.24 16.68
CA GLY A 96 -5.33 1.31 17.33
C GLY A 96 -6.12 2.16 18.34
N SER A 97 -7.33 1.74 18.72
CA SER A 97 -8.17 2.45 19.69
C SER A 97 -8.05 1.86 21.10
N PRO A 98 -7.16 2.38 21.98
CA PRO A 98 -7.31 2.19 23.41
C PRO A 98 -8.29 3.23 23.93
N ALA A 99 -9.35 2.76 24.58
CA ALA A 99 -10.09 3.60 25.50
C ALA A 99 -9.13 4.15 26.57
N GLY A 100 -9.03 5.49 26.67
CA GLY A 100 -8.54 6.21 27.84
C GLY A 100 -7.04 6.54 27.87
N ASN A 101 -6.68 7.80 27.68
CA ASN A 101 -6.43 8.72 28.80
C ASN A 101 -6.03 10.11 28.29
N ALA A 102 -6.61 11.13 28.93
CA ALA A 102 -6.13 12.49 28.89
C ALA A 102 -4.71 12.57 29.48
N GLY A 103 -3.84 13.38 28.89
CA GLY A 103 -2.53 13.70 29.47
C GLY A 103 -1.57 14.23 28.44
N GLU A 104 -1.12 15.45 28.66
CA GLU A 104 -0.14 16.21 27.87
C GLU A 104 1.14 15.43 27.52
N GLY A 105 1.75 15.79 26.38
CA GLY A 105 3.18 15.56 26.15
C GLY A 105 3.47 14.91 24.80
N SER A 106 4.11 15.68 23.92
CA SER A 106 4.96 15.26 22.80
C SER A 106 5.21 13.75 22.70
N ASP A 107 4.54 13.06 21.78
CA ASP A 107 4.98 11.74 21.33
C ASP A 107 4.56 11.52 19.87
N ILE A 108 5.52 11.74 18.97
CA ILE A 108 5.50 11.14 17.64
C ILE A 108 5.34 9.62 17.89
N PRO A 109 4.26 8.96 17.42
CA PRO A 109 4.08 7.55 17.69
C PRO A 109 5.30 6.80 17.14
N GLN A 110 6.00 6.10 18.04
CA GLN A 110 7.15 5.30 17.67
C GLN A 110 6.74 4.40 16.52
N LEU A 111 7.45 4.54 15.39
CA LEU A 111 7.39 3.65 14.23
C LEU A 111 7.61 2.23 14.74
N SER A 112 6.52 1.56 15.09
CA SER A 112 6.52 0.19 15.57
C SER A 112 7.27 -0.62 14.52
N THR A 113 8.41 -1.14 14.95
CA THR A 113 9.35 -1.96 14.19
C THR A 113 8.66 -2.67 13.03
N PHE A 114 8.92 -2.19 11.82
CA PHE A 114 8.46 -2.82 10.59
C PHE A 114 8.98 -4.26 10.54
N GLN A 115 8.19 -5.22 10.99
CA GLN A 115 8.43 -6.62 10.72
C GLN A 115 7.98 -6.87 9.28
N PHE A 116 8.89 -6.62 8.34
CA PHE A 116 8.78 -7.18 7.00
C PHE A 116 8.90 -8.70 7.16
N HIS A 117 7.78 -9.42 7.10
CA HIS A 117 7.85 -10.85 6.91
C HIS A 117 8.53 -11.11 5.56
N ASP A 118 9.74 -11.64 5.63
CA ASP A 118 10.50 -12.12 4.48
C ASP A 118 9.71 -13.27 3.85
N LEU A 119 8.93 -12.96 2.82
CA LEU A 119 8.31 -13.96 1.93
C LEU A 119 9.33 -14.45 0.91
N ARG A 120 10.53 -14.82 1.38
CA ARG A 120 11.40 -15.74 0.65
C ARG A 120 10.63 -17.04 0.55
N GLY A 121 9.98 -17.22 -0.59
CA GLY A 121 9.38 -18.48 -0.98
C GLY A 121 10.36 -19.60 -0.66
N HIS A 122 9.89 -20.54 0.15
CA HIS A 122 10.49 -21.85 0.33
C HIS A 122 10.74 -22.42 -1.07
N ALA A 123 11.99 -22.36 -1.53
CA ALA A 123 12.44 -23.30 -2.55
C ALA A 123 12.47 -24.65 -1.84
N PRO A 124 11.70 -25.67 -2.28
CA PRO A 124 11.86 -27.00 -1.74
C PRO A 124 13.27 -27.48 -2.06
N ASP A 125 14.01 -27.86 -1.01
CA ASP A 125 15.28 -28.56 -1.17
C ASP A 125 15.01 -29.94 -1.80
N THR A 126 15.63 -30.14 -2.97
CA THR A 126 15.88 -31.41 -3.69
C THR A 126 14.71 -32.25 -4.18
#